data_AF-A0A7Y9GHD6-F1
#
_entry.id   AF-A0A7Y9GHD6-F1
#
_cell.length_a   1.000
_cell.length_b   1.000
_cell.length_c   1.000
_cell.angle_alpha   90.00
_cell.angle_beta   90.00
_cell.angle_gamma   90.00
#
_symmetry.space_group_name_H-M   'P 1'
#
loop_
_entity.id
_entity.type
_entity.pdbx_description
1 polymer ?
#
loop_
_entity_poly.entity_id
_entity_poly.type
_entity_poly.pdbx_seq_one_letter_code
_entity_poly.pdbx_strand_id
1 'polypeptide(L)'
;MRLTMIAALAVTALAAAGCADATAEADAVDDARDKVRQVSNAMYGTRLVKADDIGHHIADLKGVEVLNVSGAGTGTPGGVRVTVRVSGVALRGEGLFQGPGRVTANRCFELAFDGRPGEWDTAPPPAPCPDGAPPTFAPWPEAPPVSAARIERALPKVNALPSGRGVEERDVRAALAKLGLHPAIRIETEPQSDFAVGVALHSDATPPGKPRCVLARVSPGKTKAWVPSPTEARQGCKAHIALGTGR
;
A
#
# COMPACT_ATOMS: atom_id res chain seq x y z
N MET A 1 -37.71 -42.02 21.74
CA MET A 1 -37.25 -40.67 22.19
C MET A 1 -35.72 -40.47 22.13
N ARG A 2 -34.90 -41.37 21.55
CA ARG A 2 -33.44 -41.17 21.40
C ARG A 2 -33.01 -40.66 20.01
N LEU A 3 -33.81 -40.85 18.97
CA LEU A 3 -33.51 -40.37 17.61
C LEU A 3 -33.78 -38.87 17.41
N THR A 4 -34.71 -38.28 18.16
CA THR A 4 -35.08 -36.86 18.01
C THR A 4 -34.05 -35.90 18.62
N MET A 5 -33.27 -36.32 19.62
CA MET A 5 -32.18 -35.50 20.18
C MET A 5 -30.94 -35.44 19.28
N ILE A 6 -30.69 -36.47 18.47
CA ILE A 6 -29.53 -36.51 17.55
C ILE A 6 -29.74 -35.56 16.36
N ALA A 7 -30.97 -35.47 15.86
CA ALA A 7 -31.31 -34.56 14.76
C ALA A 7 -31.18 -33.08 15.16
N ALA A 8 -31.57 -32.72 16.39
CA ALA A 8 -31.47 -31.33 16.87
C ALA A 8 -30.02 -30.86 17.07
N LEU A 9 -29.12 -31.75 17.50
CA LEU A 9 -27.69 -31.47 17.67
C LEU A 9 -26.93 -31.37 16.33
N ALA A 10 -27.35 -32.12 15.30
CA ALA A 10 -26.77 -32.01 13.97
C ALA A 10 -27.12 -30.67 13.31
N VAL A 11 -28.37 -30.18 13.45
CA VAL A 11 -28.80 -28.93 12.82
C VAL A 11 -28.13 -27.70 13.43
N THR A 12 -27.88 -27.68 14.74
CA THR A 12 -27.15 -26.58 15.39
C THR A 12 -25.65 -26.57 15.06
N ALA A 13 -25.04 -27.75 14.90
CA ALA A 13 -23.64 -27.87 14.49
C ALA A 13 -23.41 -27.43 13.03
N LEU A 14 -24.33 -27.74 12.11
CA LEU A 14 -24.23 -27.26 10.72
C LEU A 14 -24.44 -25.74 10.58
N ALA A 15 -25.31 -25.14 11.42
CA ALA A 15 -25.51 -23.69 11.41
C ALA A 15 -24.30 -22.91 11.95
N ALA A 16 -23.61 -23.43 12.96
CA ALA A 16 -22.40 -22.80 13.51
C ALA A 16 -21.20 -22.84 12.54
N ALA A 17 -21.05 -23.93 11.78
CA ALA A 17 -20.00 -24.05 10.77
C ALA A 17 -20.20 -23.09 9.57
N GLY A 18 -21.45 -22.89 9.14
CA GLY A 18 -21.76 -21.97 8.03
C GLY A 18 -21.54 -20.49 8.39
N CYS A 19 -21.80 -20.08 9.63
CA CYS A 19 -21.61 -18.69 10.06
C CYS A 19 -20.12 -18.31 10.22
N ALA A 20 -19.27 -19.21 10.73
CA ALA A 20 -17.84 -18.94 10.90
C ALA A 20 -17.08 -18.81 9.56
N ASP A 21 -17.56 -19.51 8.53
CA ASP A 21 -16.98 -19.43 7.18
C ASP A 21 -17.37 -18.13 6.46
N ALA A 22 -18.61 -17.67 6.64
CA ALA A 22 -19.10 -16.42 6.09
C ALA A 22 -18.37 -15.20 6.69
N THR A 23 -18.00 -15.24 7.98
CA THR A 23 -17.22 -14.17 8.61
C THR A 23 -15.78 -14.13 8.12
N ALA A 24 -15.12 -15.29 7.97
CA ALA A 24 -13.74 -15.33 7.47
C ALA A 24 -13.63 -14.88 6.00
N GLU A 25 -14.62 -15.17 5.16
CA GLU A 25 -14.65 -14.61 3.80
C GLU A 25 -14.88 -13.10 3.82
N ALA A 26 -15.80 -12.59 4.65
CA ALA A 26 -16.03 -11.16 4.78
C ALA A 26 -14.76 -10.42 5.25
N ASP A 27 -14.06 -10.96 6.25
CA ASP A 27 -12.78 -10.42 6.74
C ASP A 27 -11.71 -10.42 5.64
N ALA A 28 -11.66 -11.47 4.81
CA ALA A 28 -10.74 -11.52 3.68
C ALA A 28 -11.09 -10.47 2.61
N VAL A 29 -12.37 -10.16 2.42
CA VAL A 29 -12.80 -9.09 1.52
C VAL A 29 -12.43 -7.71 2.07
N ASP A 30 -12.57 -7.50 3.38
CA ASP A 30 -12.21 -6.24 4.02
C ASP A 30 -10.68 -6.05 4.04
N ASP A 31 -9.89 -7.11 4.25
CA ASP A 31 -8.42 -7.05 4.06
C ASP A 31 -8.05 -6.69 2.62
N ALA A 32 -8.78 -7.21 1.61
CA ALA A 32 -8.57 -6.80 0.22
C ALA A 32 -8.90 -5.31 -0.01
N ARG A 33 -9.96 -4.79 0.64
CA ARG A 33 -10.34 -3.37 0.60
C ARG A 33 -9.29 -2.47 1.24
N ASP A 34 -8.75 -2.88 2.38
CA ASP A 34 -7.70 -2.14 3.07
C ASP A 34 -6.41 -2.10 2.25
N LYS A 35 -6.03 -3.21 1.62
CA LYS A 35 -4.89 -3.25 0.70
C LYS A 35 -5.07 -2.33 -0.51
N VAL A 36 -6.23 -2.32 -1.16
CA VAL A 36 -6.44 -1.38 -2.27
C VAL A 36 -6.51 0.08 -1.82
N ARG A 37 -6.98 0.37 -0.59
CA ARG A 37 -6.87 1.70 0.01
C ARG A 37 -5.40 2.12 0.15
N GLN A 38 -4.54 1.21 0.62
CA GLN A 38 -3.10 1.47 0.71
C GLN A 38 -2.46 1.74 -0.66
N VAL A 39 -2.93 1.06 -1.72
CA VAL A 39 -2.51 1.33 -3.11
C VAL A 39 -2.93 2.72 -3.57
N SER A 40 -4.18 3.13 -3.30
CA SER A 40 -4.67 4.48 -3.59
C SER A 40 -3.84 5.54 -2.85
N ASN A 41 -3.57 5.31 -1.56
CA ASN A 41 -2.71 6.17 -0.74
C ASN A 41 -1.25 6.19 -1.25
N ALA A 42 -0.75 5.09 -1.81
CA ALA A 42 0.57 5.03 -2.43
C ALA A 42 0.66 5.95 -3.65
N MET A 43 -0.43 6.06 -4.40
CA MET A 43 -0.55 6.93 -5.57
C MET A 43 -0.89 8.38 -5.22
N TYR A 44 -1.27 8.66 -3.97
CA TYR A 44 -1.68 9.99 -3.53
C TYR A 44 -0.56 11.02 -3.72
N GLY A 45 -0.85 12.07 -4.47
CA GLY A 45 0.08 13.16 -4.77
C GLY A 45 1.16 12.82 -5.81
N THR A 46 1.18 11.61 -6.37
CA THR A 46 2.11 11.29 -7.47
C THR A 46 1.89 12.23 -8.66
N ARG A 47 2.98 12.56 -9.37
CA ARG A 47 2.94 13.42 -10.57
C ARG A 47 2.91 12.64 -11.88
N LEU A 48 2.56 11.36 -11.81
CA LEU A 48 2.47 10.51 -13.00
C LEU A 48 1.27 10.96 -13.85
N VAL A 49 1.53 11.20 -15.13
CA VAL A 49 0.50 11.71 -16.06
C VAL A 49 0.09 10.65 -17.05
N LYS A 50 1.05 9.86 -17.57
CA LYS A 50 0.78 8.86 -18.60
C LYS A 50 0.16 7.61 -17.99
N ALA A 51 -0.78 7.01 -18.72
CA ALA A 51 -1.43 5.77 -18.29
C ALA A 51 -0.44 4.62 -18.08
N ASP A 52 0.52 4.47 -18.99
CA ASP A 52 1.56 3.43 -18.91
C ASP A 52 2.43 3.59 -17.66
N ASP A 53 2.87 4.83 -17.36
CA ASP A 53 3.64 5.12 -16.15
C ASP A 53 2.84 4.81 -14.87
N ILE A 54 1.56 5.17 -14.84
CA ILE A 54 0.67 4.88 -13.70
C ILE A 54 0.49 3.37 -13.53
N GLY A 55 0.20 2.66 -14.61
CA GLY A 55 0.04 1.21 -14.62
C GLY A 55 1.29 0.49 -14.14
N HIS A 56 2.46 0.89 -14.67
CA HIS A 56 3.74 0.34 -14.27
C HIS A 56 4.03 0.62 -12.79
N HIS A 57 3.80 1.85 -12.31
CA HIS A 57 4.03 2.18 -10.91
C HIS A 57 3.15 1.38 -9.96
N ILE A 58 1.89 1.12 -10.34
CA ILE A 58 0.98 0.27 -9.55
C ILE A 58 1.41 -1.20 -9.60
N ALA A 59 1.84 -1.70 -10.77
CA ALA A 59 2.34 -3.07 -10.93
C ALA A 59 3.61 -3.35 -10.09
N ASP A 60 4.38 -2.31 -9.80
CA ASP A 60 5.55 -2.34 -8.94
C ASP A 60 5.21 -2.44 -7.43
N LEU A 61 3.95 -2.23 -7.05
CA LEU A 61 3.49 -2.36 -5.67
C LEU A 61 3.26 -3.82 -5.30
N LYS A 62 3.62 -4.19 -4.06
CA LYS A 62 3.46 -5.56 -3.59
C LYS A 62 1.99 -5.90 -3.34
N GLY A 63 1.59 -7.12 -3.70
CA GLY A 63 0.25 -7.65 -3.39
C GLY A 63 -0.87 -7.15 -4.31
N VAL A 64 -0.49 -6.57 -5.45
CA VAL A 64 -1.40 -6.00 -6.45
C VAL A 64 -1.05 -6.58 -7.81
N GLU A 65 -2.06 -6.96 -8.56
CA GLU A 65 -1.92 -7.35 -9.97
C GLU A 65 -2.73 -6.37 -10.81
N VAL A 66 -2.06 -5.64 -11.71
CA VAL A 66 -2.74 -4.77 -12.67
C VAL A 66 -3.34 -5.66 -13.76
N LEU A 67 -4.63 -5.51 -14.03
CA LEU A 67 -5.33 -6.30 -15.05
C LEU A 67 -5.63 -5.50 -16.31
N ASN A 68 -5.92 -4.21 -16.15
CA ASN A 68 -6.25 -3.34 -17.28
C ASN A 68 -5.84 -1.90 -16.96
N VAL A 69 -5.37 -1.19 -17.97
CA VAL A 69 -5.04 0.24 -17.91
C VAL A 69 -5.69 0.89 -19.13
N SER A 70 -6.49 1.93 -18.89
CA SER A 70 -7.19 2.67 -19.94
C SER A 70 -7.06 4.17 -19.77
N GLY A 71 -7.26 4.90 -20.86
CA GLY A 71 -6.99 6.34 -20.95
C GLY A 71 -5.57 6.63 -21.45
N ALA A 72 -5.34 7.85 -21.91
CA ALA A 72 -4.02 8.28 -22.40
C ALA A 72 -3.23 9.02 -21.32
N GLY A 73 -3.92 9.78 -20.46
CA GLY A 73 -3.30 10.44 -19.31
C GLY A 73 -4.28 11.16 -18.41
N THR A 74 -3.79 11.59 -17.25
CA THR A 74 -4.64 12.17 -16.19
C THR A 74 -5.33 13.48 -16.60
N GLY A 75 -4.74 14.24 -17.53
CA GLY A 75 -5.34 15.47 -18.08
C GLY A 75 -6.30 15.25 -19.26
N THR A 76 -6.54 14.00 -19.68
CA THR A 76 -7.44 13.70 -20.81
C THR A 76 -8.88 13.50 -20.36
N PRO A 77 -9.90 13.74 -21.21
CA PRO A 77 -11.30 13.48 -20.85
C PRO A 77 -11.48 12.02 -20.40
N GLY A 78 -11.91 11.84 -19.14
CA GLY A 78 -12.07 10.51 -18.51
C GLY A 78 -10.86 10.01 -17.72
N GLY A 79 -9.72 10.72 -17.75
CA GLY A 79 -8.52 10.39 -16.98
C GLY A 79 -7.89 9.05 -17.35
N VAL A 80 -7.11 8.49 -16.41
CA VAL A 80 -6.59 7.13 -16.46
C VAL A 80 -7.41 6.26 -15.52
N ARG A 81 -7.85 5.10 -15.98
CA ARG A 81 -8.50 4.08 -15.13
C ARG A 81 -7.64 2.83 -15.12
N VAL A 82 -7.39 2.32 -13.92
CA VAL A 82 -6.61 1.10 -13.71
C VAL A 82 -7.46 0.11 -12.93
N THR A 83 -7.69 -1.07 -13.52
CA THR A 83 -8.32 -2.18 -12.81
C THR A 83 -7.24 -3.05 -12.20
N VAL A 84 -7.31 -3.24 -10.89
CA VAL A 84 -6.37 -4.08 -10.14
C VAL A 84 -7.08 -5.24 -9.50
N ARG A 85 -6.37 -6.36 -9.33
CA ARG A 85 -6.75 -7.49 -8.49
C ARG A 85 -5.90 -7.47 -7.25
N VAL A 86 -6.56 -7.63 -6.11
CA VAL A 86 -5.92 -7.67 -4.79
C VAL A 86 -6.39 -8.93 -4.07
N SER A 87 -5.45 -9.65 -3.47
CA SER A 87 -5.73 -10.84 -2.65
C SER A 87 -5.78 -10.44 -1.18
N GLY A 88 -6.99 -10.48 -0.62
CA GLY A 88 -7.20 -10.36 0.81
C GLY A 88 -7.12 -11.72 1.50
N VAL A 89 -6.72 -11.73 2.77
CA VAL A 89 -6.45 -12.94 3.54
C VAL A 89 -7.06 -12.80 4.93
N ALA A 90 -7.79 -13.82 5.37
CA ALA A 90 -8.26 -13.93 6.74
C ALA A 90 -7.98 -15.32 7.31
N LEU A 91 -7.95 -15.39 8.64
CA LEU A 91 -7.85 -16.65 9.37
C LEU A 91 -9.25 -17.08 9.78
N ARG A 92 -9.61 -18.32 9.42
CA ARG A 92 -10.82 -18.96 9.93
C ARG A 92 -10.61 -19.29 11.40
N GLY A 93 -11.58 -18.90 12.24
CA GLY A 93 -11.59 -19.20 13.67
C GLY A 93 -11.53 -20.70 13.95
N GLU A 94 -10.98 -21.06 15.11
CA GLU A 94 -10.83 -22.45 15.54
C GLU A 94 -12.20 -23.07 15.84
N GLY A 95 -12.59 -24.06 15.04
CA GLY A 95 -13.57 -25.05 15.48
C GLY A 95 -12.87 -26.10 16.33
N LEU A 96 -13.57 -26.71 17.29
CA LEU A 96 -13.07 -27.74 18.24
C LEU A 96 -12.27 -28.92 17.61
N PHE A 97 -12.28 -29.07 16.28
CA PHE A 97 -11.62 -30.15 15.53
C PHE A 97 -10.86 -29.71 14.27
N GLN A 98 -10.78 -28.42 13.95
CA GLN A 98 -10.11 -27.93 12.74
C GLN A 98 -9.09 -26.85 13.12
N GLY A 99 -7.81 -27.10 12.80
CA GLY A 99 -6.73 -26.13 12.98
C GLY A 99 -6.93 -24.87 12.12
N PRO A 100 -6.09 -23.84 12.29
CA PRO A 100 -6.27 -22.55 11.63
C PRO A 100 -6.27 -22.70 10.10
N GLY A 101 -7.42 -22.39 9.48
CA GLY A 101 -7.58 -22.36 8.03
C GLY A 101 -7.34 -20.96 7.50
N ARG A 102 -6.62 -20.81 6.39
CA ARG A 102 -6.44 -19.53 5.71
C ARG A 102 -7.47 -19.37 4.60
N VAL A 103 -8.31 -18.35 4.68
CA VAL A 103 -9.24 -17.95 3.62
C VAL A 103 -8.59 -16.85 2.80
N THR A 104 -8.72 -16.91 1.47
CA THR A 104 -8.19 -15.89 0.56
C THR A 104 -9.30 -15.43 -0.38
N ALA A 105 -9.52 -14.12 -0.44
CA ALA A 105 -10.50 -13.51 -1.33
C ALA A 105 -9.77 -12.66 -2.37
N ASN A 106 -9.89 -13.04 -3.64
CA ASN A 106 -9.43 -12.21 -4.75
C ASN A 106 -10.58 -11.28 -5.14
N ARG A 107 -10.33 -9.97 -5.12
CA ARG A 107 -11.30 -8.94 -5.50
C ARG A 107 -10.66 -7.94 -6.44
N CYS A 108 -11.45 -7.42 -7.37
CA CYS A 108 -11.01 -6.41 -8.32
C CYS A 108 -11.60 -5.05 -7.97
N PHE A 109 -10.82 -4.01 -8.22
CA PHE A 109 -11.14 -2.62 -7.92
C PHE A 109 -10.69 -1.73 -9.05
N GLU A 110 -11.40 -0.62 -9.27
CA GLU A 110 -11.04 0.38 -10.27
C GLU A 110 -10.48 1.63 -9.60
N LEU A 111 -9.24 1.97 -9.90
CA LEU A 111 -8.62 3.24 -9.54
C LEU A 111 -8.79 4.24 -10.67
N ALA A 112 -9.24 5.45 -10.36
CA ALA A 112 -9.41 6.54 -11.30
C ALA A 112 -8.46 7.70 -11.00
N PHE A 113 -7.76 8.17 -12.02
CA PHE A 113 -6.80 9.27 -11.96
C PHE A 113 -7.15 10.32 -13.02
N ASP A 114 -7.79 11.41 -12.60
CA ASP A 114 -8.31 12.46 -13.49
C ASP A 114 -7.58 13.80 -13.32
N GLY A 115 -6.37 13.75 -12.74
CA GLY A 115 -5.53 14.93 -12.51
C GLY A 115 -5.92 15.75 -11.28
N ARG A 116 -7.02 15.42 -10.61
CA ARG A 116 -7.35 15.98 -9.30
C ARG A 116 -6.62 15.20 -8.20
N PRO A 117 -6.26 15.86 -7.09
CA PRO A 117 -5.78 15.13 -5.93
C PRO A 117 -6.90 14.18 -5.48
N GLY A 118 -6.63 12.88 -5.52
CA GLY A 118 -7.55 11.85 -5.05
C GLY A 118 -7.87 12.04 -3.56
N GLU A 119 -8.87 11.33 -3.05
CA GLU A 119 -9.18 11.36 -1.63
C GLU A 119 -8.25 10.42 -0.85
N TRP A 120 -7.69 10.91 0.26
CA TRP A 120 -6.84 10.12 1.14
C TRP A 120 -7.70 9.18 1.99
N ASP A 121 -7.23 7.95 2.23
CA ASP A 121 -7.91 6.91 3.01
C ASP A 121 -9.26 6.43 2.45
N THR A 122 -9.57 6.76 1.19
CA THR A 122 -10.75 6.23 0.50
C THR A 122 -10.41 4.98 -0.29
N ALA A 123 -11.13 3.89 -0.01
CA ALA A 123 -11.02 2.65 -0.78
C ALA A 123 -11.71 2.84 -2.14
N PRO A 124 -11.04 2.50 -3.26
CA PRO A 124 -11.67 2.54 -4.57
C PRO A 124 -12.87 1.59 -4.66
N PRO A 125 -13.85 1.88 -5.54
CA PRO A 125 -15.03 1.04 -5.69
C PRO A 125 -14.66 -0.35 -6.24
N PRO A 126 -15.39 -1.40 -5.84
CA PRO A 126 -15.22 -2.72 -6.44
C PRO A 126 -15.63 -2.69 -7.91
N ALA A 127 -14.94 -3.48 -8.72
CA ALA A 127 -15.15 -3.58 -10.15
C ALA A 127 -15.15 -5.05 -10.60
N PRO A 128 -15.77 -5.39 -11.74
CA PRO A 128 -15.62 -6.71 -12.33
C PRO A 128 -14.14 -6.96 -12.67
N CYS A 129 -13.67 -8.19 -12.47
CA CYS A 129 -12.35 -8.60 -12.92
C CYS A 129 -12.42 -8.80 -14.45
N PRO A 130 -11.71 -8.00 -15.26
CA PRO A 130 -11.68 -8.22 -16.69
C PRO A 130 -10.97 -9.53 -17.01
N ASP A 131 -11.42 -10.17 -18.09
CA ASP A 131 -10.74 -11.31 -18.69
C ASP A 131 -9.57 -10.80 -19.55
N GLY A 132 -8.41 -11.45 -19.45
CA GLY A 132 -7.24 -11.08 -20.23
C GLY A 132 -5.92 -11.32 -19.49
N ALA A 133 -4.82 -11.31 -20.25
CA ALA A 133 -3.49 -11.32 -19.67
C ALA A 133 -3.18 -9.93 -19.07
N PRO A 134 -2.51 -9.86 -17.91
CA PRO A 134 -2.00 -8.61 -17.37
C PRO A 134 -1.17 -7.83 -18.40
N PRO A 135 -1.26 -6.49 -18.43
CA PRO A 135 -0.41 -5.68 -19.28
C PRO A 135 1.06 -5.84 -18.90
N THR A 136 1.92 -5.75 -19.90
CA THR A 136 3.37 -5.73 -19.73
C THR A 136 3.90 -4.31 -19.90
N PHE A 137 4.77 -3.88 -18.99
CA PHE A 137 5.31 -2.52 -18.99
C PHE A 137 6.79 -2.52 -19.38
N ALA A 138 7.22 -1.49 -20.10
CA ALA A 138 8.63 -1.26 -20.38
C ALA A 138 9.38 -0.89 -19.09
N PRO A 139 10.65 -1.30 -18.90
CA PRO A 139 11.41 -0.94 -17.71
C PRO A 139 11.54 0.58 -17.56
N TRP A 140 11.60 1.06 -16.32
CA TRP A 140 11.80 2.47 -16.06
C TRP A 140 13.12 2.97 -16.65
N PRO A 141 13.17 4.22 -17.15
CA PRO A 141 14.45 4.84 -17.49
C PRO A 141 15.30 4.98 -16.23
N GLU A 142 16.62 5.10 -16.43
CA GLU A 142 17.58 5.23 -15.35
C GLU A 142 17.25 6.42 -14.44
N ALA A 143 17.19 6.15 -13.13
CA ALA A 143 16.81 7.15 -12.14
C ALA A 143 18.04 7.93 -11.64
N PRO A 144 17.92 9.25 -11.44
CA PRO A 144 18.94 10.00 -10.74
C PRO A 144 19.05 9.54 -9.29
N PRO A 145 20.25 9.63 -8.66
CA PRO A 145 20.44 9.22 -7.28
C PRO A 145 19.61 10.08 -6.31
N VAL A 146 19.07 9.44 -5.28
CA VAL A 146 18.26 10.09 -4.25
C VAL A 146 19.18 10.83 -3.27
N SER A 147 18.95 12.13 -3.07
CA SER A 147 19.73 12.95 -2.14
C SER A 147 19.04 13.08 -0.78
N ALA A 148 19.65 12.52 0.26
CA ALA A 148 19.15 12.65 1.64
C ALA A 148 18.92 14.11 2.04
N ALA A 149 19.86 15.02 1.73
CA ALA A 149 19.72 16.43 2.04
C ALA A 149 18.53 17.10 1.33
N ARG A 150 18.23 16.70 0.08
CA ARG A 150 17.04 17.19 -0.65
C ARG A 150 15.76 16.68 0.01
N ILE A 151 15.73 15.41 0.41
CA ILE A 151 14.58 14.81 1.10
C ILE A 151 14.35 15.52 2.44
N GLU A 152 15.39 15.67 3.27
CA GLU A 152 15.28 16.29 4.59
C GLU A 152 14.75 17.73 4.55
N ARG A 153 15.12 18.51 3.54
CA ARG A 153 14.63 19.89 3.36
C ARG A 153 13.16 19.96 2.95
N ALA A 154 12.69 18.97 2.20
CA ALA A 154 11.31 18.97 1.70
C ALA A 154 10.32 18.39 2.69
N LEU A 155 10.76 17.45 3.53
CA LEU A 155 9.93 16.86 4.55
C LEU A 155 9.45 17.91 5.58
N PRO A 156 8.22 17.76 6.11
CA PRO A 156 7.68 18.69 7.08
C PRO A 156 8.62 18.92 8.27
N LYS A 157 8.76 20.18 8.69
CA LYS A 157 9.45 20.57 9.92
C LYS A 157 8.37 20.89 10.96
N VAL A 158 8.03 19.88 11.74
CA VAL A 158 6.97 19.99 12.75
C VAL A 158 7.63 20.45 14.05
N ASN A 159 7.50 21.73 14.41
CA ASN A 159 8.29 22.34 15.47
C ASN A 159 7.79 21.99 16.89
N ALA A 160 6.48 21.84 17.06
CA ALA A 160 5.80 21.33 18.25
C ALA A 160 4.31 21.20 17.90
N LEU A 161 3.61 20.26 18.52
CA LEU A 161 2.19 20.02 18.23
C LEU A 161 1.34 20.90 19.13
N PRO A 162 0.46 21.76 18.60
CA PRO A 162 -0.67 22.26 19.36
C PRO A 162 -1.56 21.03 19.61
N SER A 163 -1.58 20.56 20.85
CA SER A 163 -2.52 19.53 21.34
C SER A 163 -2.54 18.22 20.51
N GLY A 164 -1.49 17.40 20.64
CA GLY A 164 -1.58 15.95 20.37
C GLY A 164 -1.80 15.51 18.92
N ARG A 165 -1.82 16.41 17.93
CA ARG A 165 -1.85 16.01 16.51
C ARG A 165 -0.47 15.59 16.05
N GLY A 166 -0.23 14.31 15.78
CA GLY A 166 1.08 13.83 15.33
C GLY A 166 1.56 14.34 13.98
N VAL A 167 2.73 13.89 13.54
CA VAL A 167 3.09 13.96 12.12
C VAL A 167 2.13 13.03 11.36
N GLU A 168 1.33 13.58 10.46
CA GLU A 168 0.41 12.80 9.63
C GLU A 168 1.14 12.22 8.39
N GLU A 169 0.90 10.95 8.08
CA GLU A 169 1.47 10.29 6.90
C GLU A 169 1.08 11.03 5.60
N ARG A 170 -0.18 11.48 5.50
CA ARG A 170 -0.69 12.24 4.36
C ARG A 170 0.18 13.47 4.07
N ASP A 171 0.55 14.21 5.10
CA ASP A 171 1.33 15.45 4.95
C ASP A 171 2.78 15.16 4.52
N VAL A 172 3.36 14.08 5.04
CA VAL A 172 4.68 13.58 4.61
C VAL A 172 4.65 13.18 3.13
N ARG A 173 3.65 12.41 2.70
CA ARG A 173 3.49 12.02 1.29
C ARG A 173 3.23 13.22 0.39
N ALA A 174 2.38 14.15 0.80
CA ALA A 174 2.14 15.38 0.05
C ALA A 174 3.41 16.23 -0.12
N ALA A 175 4.31 16.23 0.88
CA ALA A 175 5.61 16.89 0.78
C ALA A 175 6.55 16.17 -0.20
N LEU A 176 6.61 14.84 -0.15
CA LEU A 176 7.41 14.02 -1.08
C LEU A 176 6.91 14.13 -2.53
N ALA A 177 5.59 14.18 -2.72
CA ALA A 177 4.94 14.44 -4.00
C ALA A 177 5.42 15.74 -4.67
N LYS A 178 5.56 16.82 -3.88
CA LYS A 178 6.01 18.13 -4.36
C LYS A 178 7.45 18.12 -4.88
N LEU A 179 8.27 17.17 -4.44
CA LEU A 179 9.66 17.05 -4.90
C LEU A 179 9.76 16.64 -6.36
N GLY A 180 8.72 16.05 -6.96
CA GLY A 180 8.80 15.52 -8.32
C GLY A 180 9.89 14.44 -8.43
N LEU A 181 9.81 13.44 -7.54
CA LEU A 181 10.71 12.29 -7.57
C LEU A 181 10.54 11.52 -8.88
N HIS A 182 11.62 10.90 -9.34
CA HIS A 182 11.60 10.06 -10.53
C HIS A 182 10.62 8.90 -10.34
N PRO A 183 9.82 8.50 -11.35
CA PRO A 183 8.81 7.44 -11.25
C PRO A 183 9.33 6.10 -10.73
N ALA A 184 10.60 5.79 -11.03
CA ALA A 184 11.28 4.58 -10.57
C ALA A 184 11.70 4.61 -9.09
N ILE A 185 11.48 5.72 -8.38
CA ILE A 185 11.71 5.81 -6.94
C ILE A 185 10.42 5.40 -6.24
N ARG A 186 10.47 4.23 -5.59
CA ARG A 186 9.41 3.73 -4.72
C ARG A 186 9.49 4.42 -3.37
N ILE A 187 8.32 4.80 -2.86
CA ILE A 187 8.17 5.50 -1.58
C ILE A 187 7.37 4.60 -0.65
N GLU A 188 7.97 4.21 0.46
CA GLU A 188 7.30 3.51 1.55
C GLU A 188 7.25 4.46 2.75
N THR A 189 6.08 4.56 3.38
CA THR A 189 5.89 5.32 4.61
C THR A 189 5.21 4.44 5.64
N GLU A 190 5.58 4.63 6.89
CA GLU A 190 5.01 3.88 8.01
C GLU A 190 4.83 4.83 9.20
N PRO A 191 3.59 5.05 9.67
CA PRO A 191 3.34 5.82 10.87
C PRO A 191 3.69 4.97 12.12
N GLN A 192 4.12 5.64 13.18
CA GLN A 192 4.40 5.05 14.49
C GLN A 192 3.55 5.72 15.58
N SER A 193 3.29 4.98 16.66
CA SER A 193 2.50 5.42 17.82
C SER A 193 3.09 6.62 18.57
N ASP A 194 4.37 6.94 18.39
CA ASP A 194 5.05 8.10 18.97
C ASP A 194 4.89 9.39 18.12
N PHE A 195 3.89 9.40 17.23
CA PHE A 195 3.64 10.50 16.30
C PHE A 195 4.76 10.74 15.28
N ALA A 196 5.61 9.74 15.04
CA ALA A 196 6.61 9.77 13.99
C ALA A 196 6.10 9.06 12.71
N VAL A 197 6.67 9.45 11.57
CA VAL A 197 6.51 8.76 10.30
C VAL A 197 7.88 8.39 9.77
N GLY A 198 8.09 7.09 9.54
CA GLY A 198 9.23 6.55 8.82
C GLY A 198 8.99 6.68 7.32
N VAL A 199 10.05 6.98 6.59
CA VAL A 199 10.04 7.07 5.13
C VAL A 199 11.23 6.28 4.59
N ALA A 200 10.99 5.44 3.60
CA ALA A 200 12.03 4.82 2.80
C ALA A 200 11.81 5.14 1.33
N LEU A 201 12.86 5.66 0.69
CA LEU A 201 12.90 5.90 -0.75
C LEU A 201 13.89 4.93 -1.36
N HIS A 202 13.44 4.12 -2.32
CA HIS A 202 14.24 3.10 -2.95
C HIS A 202 14.11 3.13 -4.47
N SER A 203 15.20 2.92 -5.21
CA SER A 203 15.13 2.78 -6.67
C SER A 203 16.08 1.70 -7.20
N ASP A 204 15.50 0.71 -7.85
CA ASP A 204 16.23 -0.34 -8.57
C ASP A 204 16.85 0.16 -9.88
N ALA A 205 16.32 1.25 -10.43
CA ALA A 205 16.81 1.89 -11.66
C ALA A 205 18.00 2.84 -11.42
N THR A 206 18.54 2.90 -10.20
CA THR A 206 19.71 3.73 -9.87
C THR A 206 21.01 3.03 -10.29
N PRO A 207 21.95 3.74 -10.95
CA PRO A 207 23.20 3.16 -11.41
C PRO A 207 24.03 2.51 -10.29
N PRO A 208 24.86 1.50 -10.61
CA PRO A 208 25.76 0.88 -9.65
C PRO A 208 26.65 1.90 -8.94
N GLY A 209 26.93 1.67 -7.65
CA GLY A 209 27.81 2.54 -6.85
C GLY A 209 27.19 3.87 -6.40
N LYS A 210 25.91 4.12 -6.69
CA LYS A 210 25.15 5.25 -6.13
C LYS A 210 24.18 4.79 -5.03
N PRO A 211 23.82 5.65 -4.07
CA PRO A 211 22.84 5.31 -3.04
C PRO A 211 21.49 4.97 -3.68
N ARG A 212 21.07 3.72 -3.55
CA ARG A 212 19.76 3.22 -4.00
C ARG A 212 18.67 3.39 -2.96
N CYS A 213 19.05 3.76 -1.73
CA CYS A 213 18.16 3.90 -0.59
C CYS A 213 18.44 5.20 0.16
N VAL A 214 17.37 5.89 0.52
CA VAL A 214 17.38 6.98 1.50
C VAL A 214 16.28 6.69 2.52
N LEU A 215 16.65 6.74 3.79
CA LEU A 215 15.73 6.64 4.91
C LEU A 215 15.47 8.03 5.47
N ALA A 216 14.28 8.27 5.99
CA ALA A 216 14.00 9.47 6.76
C ALA A 216 13.02 9.17 7.90
N ARG A 217 13.18 9.91 9.00
CA ARG A 217 12.25 9.93 10.12
C ARG A 217 11.76 11.35 10.32
N VAL A 218 10.45 11.50 10.33
CA VAL A 218 9.77 12.76 10.59
C VAL A 218 9.08 12.61 11.93
N SER A 219 9.52 13.36 12.94
CA SER A 219 8.90 13.40 14.26
C SER A 219 8.74 14.84 14.72
N PRO A 220 7.89 15.11 15.72
CA PRO A 220 7.82 16.43 16.33
C PRO A 220 9.22 16.87 16.82
N GLY A 221 9.59 18.11 16.50
CA GLY A 221 10.88 18.72 16.81
C GLY A 221 12.07 18.21 15.99
N LYS A 222 11.93 17.15 15.18
CA LYS A 222 13.07 16.52 14.50
C LYS A 222 12.68 15.80 13.22
N THR A 223 13.23 16.28 12.11
CA THR A 223 13.15 15.62 10.80
C THR A 223 14.56 15.36 10.31
N LYS A 224 14.89 14.09 10.08
CA LYS A 224 16.22 13.67 9.61
C LYS A 224 16.09 12.72 8.42
N ALA A 225 16.90 12.91 7.38
CA ALA A 225 17.07 11.93 6.31
C ALA A 225 18.55 11.50 6.19
N TRP A 226 18.79 10.24 5.87
CA TRP A 226 20.14 9.70 5.74
C TRP A 226 20.19 8.59 4.70
N VAL A 227 21.41 8.33 4.20
CA VAL A 227 21.71 7.09 3.49
C VAL A 227 22.03 6.03 4.54
N PRO A 228 21.40 4.84 4.51
CA PRO A 228 21.65 3.82 5.52
C PRO A 228 23.11 3.39 5.52
N SER A 229 23.63 3.16 6.72
CA SER A 229 24.93 2.50 6.93
C SER A 229 24.92 1.07 6.37
N PRO A 230 26.09 0.43 6.16
CA PRO A 230 26.14 -0.95 5.69
C PRO A 230 25.35 -1.94 6.55
N THR A 231 25.26 -1.71 7.87
CA THR A 231 24.50 -2.55 8.81
C THR A 231 22.98 -2.38 8.63
N GLU A 232 22.51 -1.14 8.48
CA GLU A 232 21.09 -0.86 8.21
C GLU A 232 20.69 -1.37 6.81
N ALA A 233 21.57 -1.20 5.81
CA ALA A 233 21.31 -1.66 4.45
C ALA A 233 21.06 -3.17 4.35
N ARG A 234 21.67 -3.98 5.23
CA ARG A 234 21.40 -5.43 5.33
C ARG A 234 19.99 -5.76 5.83
N GLN A 235 19.35 -4.85 6.54
CA GLN A 235 17.96 -4.99 7.00
C GLN A 235 16.96 -4.56 5.91
N GLY A 236 17.46 -4.02 4.79
CA GLY A 236 16.68 -3.56 3.66
C GLY A 236 16.35 -2.06 3.72
N CYS A 237 15.74 -1.57 2.63
CA CYS A 237 15.27 -0.20 2.51
C CYS A 237 13.78 -0.14 2.85
N LYS A 238 13.45 0.02 4.14
CA LYS A 238 12.08 -0.07 4.66
C LYS A 238 11.77 1.02 5.66
N ALA A 239 10.50 1.45 5.71
CA ALA A 239 10.10 2.58 6.54
C ALA A 239 10.24 2.29 8.05
N HIS A 240 9.94 1.06 8.50
CA HIS A 240 10.18 0.64 9.89
C HIS A 240 11.66 0.72 10.31
N ILE A 241 12.60 0.49 9.39
CA ILE A 241 14.04 0.65 9.69
C ILE A 241 14.35 2.10 10.03
N ALA A 242 13.72 3.06 9.34
CA ALA A 242 13.86 4.49 9.66
C ALA A 242 13.28 4.86 11.04
N LEU A 243 12.31 4.09 11.53
CA LEU A 243 11.75 4.25 12.87
C LEU A 243 12.61 3.60 13.96
N GLY A 244 13.55 2.72 13.58
CA GLY A 244 14.37 1.95 14.51
C GLY A 244 13.61 0.80 15.17
N THR A 245 12.50 0.36 14.57
CA THR A 245 11.72 -0.78 15.03
C THR A 245 12.12 -2.02 14.22
N GLY A 246 12.74 -3.00 14.87
CA GLY A 246 12.82 -4.35 14.30
C GLY A 246 11.44 -4.99 14.38
N ARG A 247 10.96 -5.60 13.29
CA ARG A 247 9.79 -6.48 13.33
C ARG A 247 10.20 -7.89 13.73
#